data_AF-A0A922YSS9-F1
#
_entry.id   AF-A0A922YSS9-F1
#
_cell.length_a   1.000
_cell.length_b   1.000
_cell.length_c   1.000
_cell.angle_alpha   90.00
_cell.angle_beta   90.00
_cell.angle_gamma   90.00
#
_symmetry.space_group_name_H-M   'P 1'
#
loop_
_entity.id
_entity.type
_entity.pdbx_description
1 polymer ?
#
loop_
_entity_poly.entity_id
_entity_poly.type
_entity_poly.pdbx_seq_one_letter_code
_entity_poly.pdbx_strand_id
1 'polypeptide(L)'
;PALWRLHRVHHADLDYDLTTGARFHPIEIALSMGIKFATITLLGAPVLAVVVFEVLLSACAMFNHGNIRLPAALDRVLRWFLVTPDMHRVHHSVEVDESNSNFGFNLTWWDRLFGTYREQPRAGQLGMTIGIHGHTDPHEVARLPGMLVLPFKGQITDYAINRRNWKAPSTDAQV
;
A
#
# COMPACT_ATOMS: atom_id res chain seq x y z
N PRO A 1 12.41 7.69 -2.05
CA PRO A 1 13.65 7.08 -1.53
C PRO A 1 13.79 7.21 0.00
N ALA A 2 13.49 8.35 0.63
CA ALA A 2 13.53 8.48 2.09
C ALA A 2 12.21 8.02 2.75
N LEU A 3 11.07 8.60 2.37
CA LEU A 3 9.75 8.22 2.92
C LEU A 3 9.41 6.75 2.62
N TRP A 4 9.73 6.27 1.42
CA TRP A 4 9.61 4.85 1.08
C TRP A 4 10.40 3.94 2.04
N ARG A 5 11.57 4.35 2.55
CA ARG A 5 12.32 3.50 3.48
C ARG A 5 11.61 3.32 4.81
N LEU A 6 10.87 4.33 5.27
CA LEU A 6 10.01 4.19 6.44
C LEU A 6 8.83 3.27 6.11
N HIS A 7 8.16 3.55 5.00
CA HIS A 7 7.00 2.80 4.55
C HIS A 7 7.31 1.34 4.19
N ARG A 8 8.56 1.00 3.87
CA ARG A 8 8.93 -0.39 3.55
C ARG A 8 8.72 -1.35 4.72
N VAL A 9 8.63 -0.86 5.95
CA VAL A 9 8.27 -1.68 7.12
C VAL A 9 6.88 -2.30 6.94
N HIS A 10 5.97 -1.52 6.34
CA HIS A 10 4.62 -1.95 5.97
C HIS A 10 4.65 -3.02 4.88
N HIS A 11 5.40 -2.75 3.80
CA HIS A 11 5.50 -3.64 2.65
C HIS A 11 6.38 -4.89 2.85
N ALA A 12 7.21 -4.91 3.89
CA ALA A 12 8.08 -6.04 4.18
C ALA A 12 7.37 -7.16 4.94
N ASP A 13 6.08 -6.99 5.27
CA ASP A 13 5.29 -8.07 5.83
C ASP A 13 5.27 -9.26 4.86
N LEU A 14 5.60 -10.44 5.35
CA LEU A 14 5.60 -11.67 4.54
C LEU A 14 4.19 -12.26 4.45
N ASP A 15 3.36 -11.89 5.42
CA ASP A 15 1.95 -12.21 5.45
C ASP A 15 1.14 -10.95 5.06
N TYR A 16 -0.09 -11.15 4.61
CA TYR A 16 -1.01 -10.07 4.26
C TYR A 16 -2.33 -10.26 5.00
N ASP A 17 -2.52 -9.49 6.06
CA ASP A 17 -3.75 -9.50 6.84
C ASP A 17 -4.02 -8.14 7.50
N LEU A 18 -5.06 -8.09 8.33
CA LEU A 18 -5.51 -6.86 8.98
C LEU A 18 -4.41 -6.19 9.83
N THR A 19 -3.46 -6.98 10.37
CA THR A 19 -2.35 -6.45 11.16
C THR A 19 -1.33 -5.72 10.30
N THR A 20 -1.17 -6.10 9.02
CA THR A 20 -0.32 -5.39 8.05
C THR A 20 -0.71 -3.92 8.00
N GLY A 21 -2.01 -3.60 8.05
CA GLY A 21 -2.54 -2.22 8.10
C GLY A 21 -2.12 -1.37 9.31
N ALA A 22 -1.40 -1.94 10.29
CA ALA A 22 -0.85 -1.24 11.45
C ALA A 22 0.69 -1.25 11.52
N ARG A 23 1.38 -1.81 10.52
CA ARG A 23 2.84 -2.02 10.54
C ARG A 23 3.61 -0.81 10.02
N PHE A 24 3.74 0.20 10.87
CA PHE A 24 4.49 1.42 10.52
C PHE A 24 5.67 1.67 11.44
N HIS A 25 6.71 2.29 10.88
CA HIS A 25 7.82 2.77 11.69
C HIS A 25 7.37 3.96 12.56
N PRO A 26 7.80 4.10 13.83
CA PRO A 26 7.40 5.22 14.68
C PRO A 26 7.68 6.62 14.08
N ILE A 27 8.78 6.75 13.32
CA ILE A 27 9.10 7.99 12.59
C ILE A 27 8.04 8.30 11.52
N GLU A 28 7.52 7.30 10.83
CA GLU A 28 6.45 7.48 9.84
C GLU A 28 5.16 7.97 10.50
N ILE A 29 4.81 7.38 11.64
CA ILE A 29 3.65 7.80 12.44
C ILE A 29 3.81 9.24 12.92
N ALA A 30 4.99 9.61 13.46
CA ALA A 30 5.25 10.98 13.92
C ALA A 30 5.16 12.00 12.78
N LEU A 31 5.73 11.71 11.61
CA LEU A 31 5.64 12.57 10.42
C LEU A 31 4.19 12.72 9.94
N SER A 32 3.45 11.60 9.88
CA SER A 32 2.05 11.58 9.46
C SER A 32 1.16 12.36 10.42
N MET A 33 1.37 12.21 11.74
CA MET A 33 0.69 13.00 12.77
C MET A 33 0.99 14.48 12.65
N GLY A 34 2.26 14.86 12.40
CA GLY A 34 2.64 16.26 12.18
C GLY A 34 1.92 16.90 11.00
N ILE A 35 1.88 16.24 9.84
CA ILE A 35 1.17 16.71 8.64
C ILE A 35 -0.34 16.79 8.90
N LYS A 36 -0.90 15.77 9.56
CA LYS A 36 -2.33 15.71 9.87
C LYS A 36 -2.75 16.84 10.81
N PHE A 37 -2.03 17.05 11.90
CA PHE A 37 -2.31 18.14 12.83
C PHE A 37 -2.15 19.51 12.18
N ALA A 38 -1.09 19.73 11.40
CA ALA A 38 -0.92 20.97 10.65
C ALA A 38 -2.12 21.23 9.73
N THR A 39 -2.59 20.22 8.98
CA THR A 39 -3.77 20.33 8.11
C THR A 39 -5.04 20.64 8.90
N ILE A 40 -5.30 19.94 9.99
CA ILE A 40 -6.47 20.15 10.85
C ILE A 40 -6.48 21.59 11.41
N THR A 41 -5.33 22.06 11.90
CA THR A 41 -5.18 23.42 12.43
C THR A 41 -5.38 24.47 11.34
N LEU A 42 -4.77 24.30 10.16
CA LEU A 42 -4.89 25.24 9.04
C LEU A 42 -6.32 25.35 8.51
N LEU A 43 -7.06 24.23 8.45
CA LEU A 43 -8.45 24.22 8.01
C LEU A 43 -9.44 24.66 9.10
N GLY A 44 -9.01 24.73 10.37
CA GLY A 44 -9.90 24.97 11.50
C GLY A 44 -10.98 23.88 11.62
N ALA A 45 -10.62 22.62 11.31
CA ALA A 45 -11.60 21.55 11.18
C ALA A 45 -12.31 21.27 12.52
N PRO A 46 -13.65 21.13 12.55
CA PRO A 46 -14.38 20.77 13.77
C PRO A 46 -13.93 19.42 14.33
N VAL A 47 -13.88 19.29 15.66
CA VAL A 47 -13.46 18.04 16.35
C VAL A 47 -14.26 16.83 15.86
N LEU A 48 -15.57 16.98 15.68
CA LEU A 48 -16.42 15.89 15.19
C LEU A 48 -16.01 15.42 13.79
N ALA A 49 -15.63 16.34 12.89
CA ALA A 49 -15.17 15.99 11.55
C ALA A 49 -13.85 15.21 11.60
N VAL A 50 -12.94 15.61 12.49
CA VAL A 50 -11.68 14.89 12.73
C VAL A 50 -11.95 13.48 13.24
N VAL A 51 -12.84 13.32 14.22
CA VAL A 51 -13.20 12.00 14.77
C VAL A 51 -13.81 11.09 13.70
N VAL A 52 -14.75 11.60 12.91
CA VAL A 52 -15.36 10.84 11.80
C VAL A 52 -14.29 10.43 10.77
N PHE A 53 -13.39 11.35 10.42
CA PHE A 53 -12.29 11.07 9.51
C PHE A 53 -11.38 9.96 10.05
N GLU A 54 -10.98 10.00 11.32
CA GLU A 54 -10.11 8.98 11.93
C GLU A 54 -10.77 7.60 11.96
N VAL A 55 -12.07 7.53 12.26
CA VAL A 55 -12.83 6.28 12.24
C VAL A 55 -12.88 5.70 10.83
N LEU A 56 -13.18 6.52 9.83
CA LEU A 56 -13.23 6.09 8.43
C LEU A 56 -11.85 5.68 7.92
N LEU A 57 -10.81 6.45 8.23
CA LEU A 57 -9.42 6.14 7.87
C LEU A 57 -8.99 4.79 8.45
N SER A 58 -9.27 4.56 9.73
CA SER A 58 -8.93 3.31 10.42
C SER A 58 -9.71 2.12 9.85
N ALA A 59 -11.01 2.30 9.59
CA ALA A 59 -11.84 1.27 8.98
C ALA A 59 -11.35 0.91 7.56
N CYS A 60 -10.98 1.90 6.74
CA CYS A 60 -10.41 1.66 5.42
C CYS A 60 -9.04 0.98 5.52
N ALA A 61 -8.19 1.37 6.47
CA ALA A 61 -6.90 0.71 6.71
C ALA A 61 -7.08 -0.79 6.97
N MET A 62 -8.01 -1.14 7.87
CA MET A 62 -8.34 -2.52 8.21
C MET A 62 -8.98 -3.27 7.04
N PHE A 63 -9.88 -2.61 6.30
CA PHE A 63 -10.56 -3.21 5.15
C PHE A 63 -9.59 -3.53 4.02
N ASN A 64 -8.77 -2.57 3.60
CA ASN A 64 -7.85 -2.73 2.48
C ASN A 64 -6.79 -3.81 2.74
N HIS A 65 -6.40 -4.01 3.99
CA HIS A 65 -5.46 -5.07 4.38
C HIS A 65 -6.15 -6.36 4.83
N GLY A 66 -7.48 -6.38 4.85
CA GLY A 66 -8.22 -7.56 5.27
C GLY A 66 -7.88 -8.76 4.40
N ASN A 67 -7.64 -9.92 5.02
CA ASN A 67 -7.51 -11.18 4.29
C ASN A 67 -8.88 -11.76 3.92
N ILE A 68 -9.70 -10.95 3.24
CA ILE A 68 -11.09 -11.25 2.89
C ILE A 68 -11.22 -11.29 1.37
N ARG A 69 -11.73 -12.41 0.84
CA ARG A 69 -12.05 -12.55 -0.57
C ARG A 69 -13.47 -12.07 -0.85
N LEU A 70 -13.59 -10.94 -1.54
CA LEU A 70 -14.89 -10.44 -1.99
C LEU A 70 -15.40 -11.24 -3.21
N PRO A 71 -16.73 -11.38 -3.38
CA PRO A 71 -17.29 -11.84 -4.65
C PRO A 71 -16.85 -10.94 -5.80
N ALA A 72 -16.41 -11.52 -6.92
CA ALA A 72 -15.80 -10.78 -8.03
C ALA A 72 -16.68 -9.64 -8.59
N ALA A 73 -18.00 -9.86 -8.65
CA ALA A 73 -18.94 -8.83 -9.10
C ALA A 73 -19.00 -7.64 -8.13
N LEU A 74 -18.97 -7.91 -6.82
CA LEU A 74 -18.97 -6.86 -5.79
C LEU A 74 -17.66 -6.08 -5.80
N ASP A 75 -16.53 -6.78 -5.83
CA ASP A 75 -15.20 -6.16 -5.91
C ASP A 75 -15.07 -5.22 -7.11
N ARG A 76 -15.54 -5.67 -8.29
CA ARG A 76 -15.53 -4.84 -9.51
C ARG A 76 -16.30 -3.53 -9.37
N VAL A 77 -17.44 -3.54 -8.69
CA VAL A 77 -18.24 -2.33 -8.44
C VAL A 77 -17.56 -1.45 -7.40
N LEU A 78 -17.10 -2.04 -6.28
CA LEU A 78 -16.47 -1.29 -5.19
C LEU A 78 -15.20 -0.56 -5.64
N ARG A 79 -14.38 -1.15 -6.51
CA ARG A 79 -13.16 -0.53 -7.06
C ARG A 79 -13.38 0.73 -7.88
N TRP A 80 -14.62 1.13 -8.15
CA TRP A 80 -14.91 2.45 -8.71
C TRP A 80 -14.90 3.57 -7.68
N PHE A 81 -15.00 3.23 -6.39
CA PHE A 81 -15.18 4.19 -5.31
C PHE A 81 -14.14 4.01 -4.20
N LEU A 82 -13.91 2.76 -3.79
CA LEU A 82 -13.11 2.39 -2.64
C LEU A 82 -11.96 1.47 -3.06
N VAL A 83 -10.82 1.65 -2.41
CA VAL A 83 -9.74 0.67 -2.52
C VAL A 83 -10.20 -0.61 -1.82
N THR A 84 -10.11 -1.74 -2.49
CA THR A 84 -10.55 -3.05 -1.96
C THR A 84 -9.35 -3.89 -1.54
N PRO A 85 -9.55 -4.98 -0.74
CA PRO A 85 -8.46 -5.88 -0.37
C PRO A 85 -7.60 -6.32 -1.55
N ASP A 86 -8.21 -6.88 -2.59
CA ASP A 86 -7.52 -7.38 -3.77
C ASP A 86 -6.90 -6.24 -4.62
N MET A 87 -7.39 -5.00 -4.52
CA MET A 87 -6.76 -3.85 -5.19
C MET A 87 -5.49 -3.42 -4.46
N HIS A 88 -5.57 -3.26 -3.14
CA HIS A 88 -4.42 -2.84 -2.34
C HIS A 88 -3.36 -3.93 -2.26
N ARG A 89 -3.75 -5.21 -2.27
CA ARG A 89 -2.80 -6.32 -2.26
C ARG A 89 -1.82 -6.30 -3.44
N VAL A 90 -2.24 -5.81 -4.61
CA VAL A 90 -1.34 -5.64 -5.78
C VAL A 90 -0.21 -4.64 -5.47
N HIS A 91 -0.49 -3.59 -4.69
CA HIS A 91 0.50 -2.62 -4.23
C HIS A 91 1.55 -3.26 -3.31
N HIS A 92 1.23 -4.39 -2.68
CA HIS A 92 2.12 -5.17 -1.81
C HIS A 92 2.85 -6.31 -2.53
N SER A 93 2.66 -6.45 -3.84
CA SER A 93 3.40 -7.43 -4.64
C SER A 93 4.90 -7.23 -4.50
N VAL A 94 5.65 -8.33 -4.45
CA VAL A 94 7.12 -8.30 -4.48
C VAL A 94 7.65 -7.75 -5.81
N GLU A 95 6.88 -7.90 -6.89
CA GLU A 95 7.23 -7.45 -8.23
C GLU A 95 7.09 -5.93 -8.34
N VAL A 96 8.21 -5.25 -8.59
CA VAL A 96 8.30 -3.78 -8.52
C VAL A 96 7.33 -3.06 -9.46
N ASP A 97 7.03 -3.60 -10.65
CA ASP A 97 6.06 -2.98 -11.57
C ASP A 97 4.61 -3.07 -11.08
N GLU A 98 4.33 -4.01 -10.18
CA GLU A 98 3.03 -4.21 -9.53
C GLU A 98 2.94 -3.38 -8.26
N SER A 99 3.96 -3.38 -7.41
CA SER A 99 3.97 -2.55 -6.19
C SER A 99 3.92 -1.05 -6.53
N ASN A 100 4.43 -0.62 -7.69
CA ASN A 100 4.28 0.75 -8.19
C ASN A 100 2.96 0.98 -8.94
N SER A 101 1.86 0.54 -8.34
CA SER A 101 0.49 0.74 -8.78
C SER A 101 -0.45 0.82 -7.56
N ASN A 102 -1.70 1.28 -7.76
CA ASN A 102 -2.72 1.34 -6.71
C ASN A 102 -2.27 2.09 -5.43
N PHE A 103 -1.73 3.30 -5.61
CA PHE A 103 -1.22 4.17 -4.54
C PHE A 103 -2.32 4.82 -3.69
N GLY A 104 -3.56 4.86 -4.19
CA GLY A 104 -4.70 5.36 -3.44
C GLY A 104 -4.89 4.56 -2.15
N PHE A 105 -5.27 5.26 -1.08
CA PHE A 105 -5.57 4.63 0.20
C PHE A 105 -7.07 4.40 0.39
N ASN A 106 -7.89 5.47 0.43
CA ASN A 106 -9.34 5.33 0.60
C ASN A 106 -10.09 5.26 -0.73
N LEU A 107 -9.67 6.07 -1.71
CA LEU A 107 -10.40 6.31 -2.94
C LEU A 107 -9.56 5.92 -4.16
N THR A 108 -10.15 5.15 -5.07
CA THR A 108 -9.46 4.65 -6.28
C THR A 108 -9.31 5.72 -7.37
N TRP A 109 -9.99 6.85 -7.23
CA TRP A 109 -10.02 7.92 -8.24
C TRP A 109 -8.64 8.49 -8.50
N TRP A 110 -7.78 8.57 -7.49
CA TRP A 110 -6.40 9.04 -7.66
C TRP A 110 -5.62 8.13 -8.61
N ASP A 111 -5.74 6.82 -8.45
CA ASP A 111 -5.07 5.87 -9.32
C ASP A 111 -5.56 5.90 -10.76
N ARG A 112 -6.85 6.16 -10.94
CA ARG A 112 -7.45 6.31 -12.27
C ARG A 112 -7.01 7.62 -12.92
N LEU A 113 -7.03 8.71 -12.15
CA LEU A 113 -6.64 10.04 -12.61
C LEU A 113 -5.16 10.09 -13.04
N PHE A 114 -4.28 9.44 -12.29
CA PHE A 114 -2.84 9.42 -12.56
C PHE A 114 -2.37 8.19 -13.34
N GLY A 115 -3.29 7.34 -13.81
CA GLY A 115 -2.98 6.16 -14.62
C GLY A 115 -2.22 5.06 -13.88
N THR A 116 -2.22 5.07 -12.55
CA THR A 116 -1.52 4.07 -11.71
C THR A 116 -2.38 2.88 -11.34
N TYR A 117 -3.66 2.85 -11.72
CA TYR A 117 -4.56 1.71 -11.46
C TYR A 117 -4.06 0.43 -12.14
N ARG A 118 -4.04 -0.68 -11.38
CA ARG A 118 -3.78 -2.04 -11.87
C ARG A 118 -4.83 -2.98 -11.32
N GLU A 119 -5.56 -3.66 -12.20
CA GLU A 119 -6.67 -4.52 -11.81
C GLU A 119 -6.20 -5.82 -11.15
N GLN A 120 -5.21 -6.50 -11.75
CA GLN A 120 -4.72 -7.80 -11.31
C GLN A 120 -3.18 -7.87 -11.33
N PRO A 121 -2.58 -8.66 -10.42
CA PRO A 121 -1.18 -9.04 -10.52
C PRO A 121 -1.01 -10.15 -11.57
N ARG A 122 0.20 -10.31 -12.08
CA ARG A 122 0.57 -11.21 -13.18
C ARG A 122 0.28 -12.67 -12.84
N ALA A 123 0.53 -13.07 -11.60
CA ALA A 123 0.27 -14.43 -11.11
C ALA A 123 -1.14 -14.63 -10.53
N GLY A 124 -2.02 -13.60 -10.63
CA GLY A 124 -3.31 -13.58 -9.96
C GLY A 124 -3.22 -13.42 -8.43
N GLN A 125 -4.34 -13.09 -7.79
CA GLN A 125 -4.38 -12.71 -6.36
C GLN A 125 -3.86 -13.79 -5.40
N LEU A 126 -3.98 -15.07 -5.77
CA LEU A 126 -3.54 -16.20 -4.94
C LEU A 126 -2.11 -16.67 -5.27
N GLY A 127 -1.62 -16.39 -6.47
CA GLY A 127 -0.27 -16.78 -6.91
C GLY A 127 0.78 -15.68 -6.73
N MET A 128 0.35 -14.46 -6.45
CA MET A 128 1.22 -13.33 -6.15
C MET A 128 2.01 -13.56 -4.85
N THR A 129 3.28 -13.21 -4.88
CA THR A 129 4.13 -13.16 -3.69
C THR A 129 4.10 -11.76 -3.10
N ILE A 130 3.89 -11.66 -1.80
CA ILE A 130 3.88 -10.41 -1.02
C ILE A 130 5.28 -10.16 -0.45
N GLY A 131 5.65 -8.90 -0.30
CA GLY A 131 6.88 -8.51 0.39
C GLY A 131 7.80 -7.64 -0.44
N ILE A 132 9.09 -7.67 -0.11
CA ILE A 132 10.13 -6.93 -0.83
C ILE A 132 11.27 -7.88 -1.18
N HIS A 133 11.76 -7.84 -2.42
CA HIS A 133 12.92 -8.62 -2.84
C HIS A 133 14.11 -8.42 -1.89
N GLY A 134 14.70 -9.52 -1.44
CA GLY A 134 15.87 -9.52 -0.54
C GLY A 134 15.53 -9.27 0.94
N HIS A 135 14.28 -9.03 1.30
CA HIS A 135 13.81 -8.86 2.67
C HIS A 135 12.82 -9.96 3.05
N THR A 136 13.32 -11.20 3.17
CA THR A 136 12.51 -12.40 3.47
C THR A 136 12.83 -13.03 4.82
N ASP A 137 13.78 -12.49 5.58
CA ASP A 137 14.16 -13.02 6.90
C ASP A 137 13.17 -12.55 7.98
N PRO A 138 12.44 -13.46 8.66
CA PRO A 138 11.51 -13.09 9.73
C PRO A 138 12.15 -12.33 10.90
N HIS A 139 13.45 -12.52 11.15
CA HIS A 139 14.16 -11.74 12.18
C HIS A 139 14.27 -10.26 11.81
N GLU A 140 14.32 -9.97 10.51
CA GLU A 140 14.38 -8.62 9.98
C GLU A 140 12.98 -7.99 9.86
N VAL A 141 12.00 -8.73 9.35
CA VAL A 141 10.71 -8.14 8.94
C VAL A 141 9.56 -8.37 9.91
N ALA A 142 9.66 -9.38 10.79
CA ALA A 142 8.57 -9.76 11.72
C ALA A 142 8.87 -9.47 13.20
N ARG A 143 10.12 -9.16 13.56
CA ARG A 143 10.50 -8.81 14.93
C ARG A 143 10.68 -7.31 15.08
N LEU A 144 10.22 -6.74 16.19
CA LEU A 144 10.33 -5.30 16.49
C LEU A 144 11.75 -4.72 16.27
N PRO A 145 12.85 -5.34 16.77
CA PRO A 145 14.18 -4.78 16.52
C PRO A 145 14.55 -4.76 15.04
N GLY A 146 14.16 -5.80 14.30
CA GLY A 146 14.34 -5.88 12.85
C GLY A 146 13.58 -4.76 12.15
N MET A 147 12.29 -4.61 12.44
CA MET A 147 11.41 -3.58 11.85
C MET A 147 11.90 -2.15 12.12
N LEU A 148 12.46 -1.89 13.30
CA LEU A 148 13.01 -0.58 13.66
C LEU A 148 14.32 -0.26 12.91
N VAL A 149 15.16 -1.27 12.67
CA VAL A 149 16.41 -1.10 11.91
C VAL A 149 16.15 -1.13 10.41
N LEU A 150 15.07 -1.78 9.97
CA LEU A 150 14.78 -2.05 8.57
C LEU A 150 14.89 -0.78 7.74
N PRO A 151 14.27 0.39 8.02
CA PRO A 151 14.43 1.58 7.20
C PRO A 151 15.88 2.00 6.94
N PHE A 152 16.83 1.67 7.80
CA PHE A 152 18.21 2.16 7.75
C PHE A 152 19.18 1.22 7.01
N LYS A 153 18.74 0.03 6.59
CA LYS A 153 19.56 -0.93 5.82
C LYS A 153 19.56 -0.64 4.31
N GLY A 154 20.69 -0.91 3.64
CA GLY A 154 20.82 -0.81 2.18
C GLY A 154 21.10 0.61 1.65
N GLN A 155 21.50 0.68 0.38
CA GLN A 155 21.85 1.92 -0.34
C GLN A 155 20.59 2.55 -0.96
N ILE A 156 20.55 3.88 -1.09
CA ILE A 156 19.46 4.60 -1.78
C ILE A 156 19.77 4.56 -3.29
N THR A 157 19.42 3.47 -3.96
CA THR A 157 19.79 3.26 -5.38
C THR A 157 18.57 3.38 -6.32
N ASP A 158 17.98 4.56 -6.38
CA ASP A 158 16.90 4.97 -7.31
C ASP A 158 15.44 4.66 -6.94
N TYR A 159 14.56 5.58 -7.34
CA TYR A 159 13.12 5.58 -7.05
C TYR A 159 12.39 4.40 -7.70
N ALA A 160 11.63 3.65 -6.90
CA ALA A 160 10.77 2.57 -7.37
C ALA A 160 9.74 3.06 -8.41
N ILE A 161 9.14 4.24 -8.19
CA ILE A 161 8.15 4.86 -9.10
C ILE A 161 8.67 5.01 -10.54
N ASN A 162 9.97 5.27 -10.73
CA ASN A 162 10.56 5.47 -12.05
C ASN A 162 10.90 4.16 -12.79
N ARG A 163 10.73 3.00 -12.15
CA ARG A 163 11.03 1.68 -12.73
C ARG A 163 9.86 1.07 -13.50
N ARG A 164 8.68 1.70 -13.49
CA ARG A 164 7.54 1.25 -14.29
C ARG A 164 7.80 1.54 -15.77
N ASN A 165 8.12 0.50 -16.53
CA ASN A 165 8.07 0.56 -17.99
C ASN A 165 6.59 0.57 -18.42
N TRP A 166 6.06 1.72 -18.82
CA TRP A 166 4.70 1.88 -19.34
C TRP A 166 4.45 1.17 -20.70
N LYS A 167 5.27 0.20 -21.08
CA LYS A 167 5.04 -0.55 -22.31
C LYS A 167 3.72 -1.30 -22.17
N ALA A 168 2.77 -0.97 -23.05
CA ALA A 168 1.52 -1.68 -23.19
C ALA A 168 1.80 -3.19 -23.38
N PRO A 169 0.91 -4.08 -22.93
CA PRO A 169 1.01 -5.49 -23.28
C PRO A 169 1.13 -5.61 -24.80
N SER A 170 2.19 -6.26 -25.28
CA SER A 170 2.28 -6.65 -26.68
C SER A 170 1.06 -7.52 -26.99
N THR A 171 0.30 -7.13 -28.00
CA THR A 171 -0.91 -7.83 -28.50
C THR A 171 -0.64 -9.20 -29.12
N ASP A 172 0.50 -9.81 -28.82
CA ASP A 172 0.92 -11.08 -29.41
C ASP A 172 0.80 -12.20 -28.38
N ALA A 173 -0.45 -12.55 -28.07
CA ALA A 173 -0.80 -13.88 -27.59
C ALA A 173 -2.30 -14.13 -27.84
N GLN A 174 -2.60 -14.66 -29.03
CA GLN A 174 -3.28 -15.95 -29.26
C GLN A 174 -4.23 -15.90 -30.48
N VAL A 175 -3.68 -16.34 -31.61
CA VAL A 175 -4.35 -17.24 -32.56
C VAL A 175 -4.12 -18.66 -32.06
#